data_AF-A0A821SQT5-F1
#
_entry.id   AF-A0A821SQT5-F1
#
_cell.length_a   1.000
_cell.length_b   1.000
_cell.length_c   1.000
_cell.angle_alpha   90.00
_cell.angle_beta   90.00
_cell.angle_gamma   90.00
#
_symmetry.space_group_name_H-M   'P 1'
#
loop_
_entity.id
_entity.type
_entity.pdbx_description
1 polymer ?
#
loop_
_entity_poly.entity_id
_entity_poly.type
_entity_poly.pdbx_seq_one_letter_code
_entity_poly.pdbx_strand_id
1 'polypeptide(L)'
;MIGACRLYCRGNLKELKFIDEFDRTYRSVDAIRWYSKQCFVYKIVSKALRCEDINQLHLLRFFIGDLSESLAREHKKILFSNQKLLNVYRGVKLSNDEFNKLKEANGKLISTNSYFSTSQCRLQALAFAKKPTEQDDLSYVLFEIECNIEELGENVIFADITNFSEYTQEKEVLFDLGTSFRIENIINEKQLWVVKLKATNEGRNIVQYYVEETRRETEEKSVIIMFERLLCDMVQYKKAELYFEQILIDPNGEDIAWIEHNLGRVFQSKGDWKKARECYNRAYHRMIKVNPPRTKDSAYVLNNIGSILHDQDIARSLNNIGNILTDQENFDQALDFHRQALEIRKNYYGDDHIDIAQSLNNIGTILRSHGEYAQALEYHLQALAIREKLYPPDHIDIAQSLNDIGNIFSDLENYEEALNFHQRALKIREKFYSNSHIDVAQSLANISIILNKQNKYDKALDFQRRALAMKEQHCTNENLDVVDISNNIHDSQRTYDSRKHAACTIL
;
A
#
# COMPACT_ATOMS: atom_id res chain seq x y z
N MET A 1 -9.36 27.17 19.55
CA MET A 1 -9.04 28.21 18.55
C MET A 1 -8.67 29.57 19.17
N ILE A 2 -9.60 30.35 19.73
CA ILE A 2 -9.35 31.74 20.21
C ILE A 2 -8.17 31.86 21.18
N GLY A 3 -8.06 30.96 22.16
CA GLY A 3 -6.92 30.94 23.08
C GLY A 3 -5.56 30.80 22.38
N ALA A 4 -5.47 29.93 21.36
CA ALA A 4 -4.26 29.76 20.56
C ALA A 4 -3.95 31.01 19.72
N CYS A 5 -4.98 31.64 19.15
CA CYS A 5 -4.83 32.89 18.38
C CYS A 5 -4.30 34.04 19.26
N ARG A 6 -4.79 34.16 20.51
CA ARG A 6 -4.30 35.15 21.48
C ARG A 6 -2.83 34.91 21.85
N LEU A 7 -2.43 33.64 21.98
CA LEU A 7 -1.03 33.27 22.24
C LEU A 7 -0.13 33.64 21.05
N TYR A 8 -0.57 33.34 19.83
CA TYR A 8 0.16 33.67 18.58
C TYR A 8 0.33 35.18 18.38
N CYS A 9 -0.70 35.96 18.72
CA CYS A 9 -0.70 37.42 18.54
C CYS A 9 -0.25 38.18 19.79
N ARG A 10 0.37 37.51 20.77
CA ARG A 10 0.78 38.13 22.03
C ARG A 10 1.70 39.33 21.77
N GLY A 11 1.34 40.49 22.32
CA GLY A 11 2.08 41.75 22.13
C GLY A 11 1.65 42.58 20.92
N ASN A 12 0.78 42.07 20.03
CA ASN A 12 0.22 42.84 18.92
C ASN A 12 -1.20 43.33 19.27
N LEU A 13 -1.31 44.53 19.84
CA LEU A 13 -2.58 45.12 20.28
C LEU A 13 -3.62 45.26 19.16
N LYS A 14 -3.20 45.44 17.90
CA LYS A 14 -4.12 45.55 16.77
C LYS A 14 -4.75 44.20 16.43
N GLU A 15 -3.95 43.14 16.39
CA GLU A 15 -4.44 41.77 16.14
C GLU A 15 -5.29 41.25 17.30
N LEU A 16 -4.97 41.61 18.55
CA LEU A 16 -5.78 41.25 19.72
C LEU A 16 -7.20 41.85 19.64
N LYS A 17 -7.34 43.10 19.19
CA LYS A 17 -8.67 43.70 18.95
C LYS A 17 -9.46 42.96 17.86
N PHE A 18 -8.79 42.52 16.79
CA PHE A 18 -9.44 41.69 15.77
C PHE A 18 -9.86 40.33 16.30
N ILE A 19 -9.09 39.72 17.20
CA ILE A 19 -9.47 38.46 17.87
C ILE A 19 -10.73 38.67 18.72
N ASP A 20 -10.82 39.78 19.47
CA ASP A 20 -12.01 40.11 20.27
C ASP A 20 -13.26 40.35 19.40
N GLU A 21 -13.10 41.03 18.25
CA GLU A 21 -14.16 41.24 17.26
C GLU A 21 -14.61 39.91 16.64
N PHE A 22 -13.64 39.07 16.23
CA PHE A 22 -13.88 37.74 15.69
C PHE A 22 -14.67 36.89 16.68
N ASP A 23 -14.23 36.80 17.94
CA ASP A 23 -14.87 35.98 18.98
C ASP A 23 -16.34 36.36 19.20
N ARG A 24 -16.65 37.66 19.13
CA ARG A 24 -18.03 38.17 19.30
C ARG A 24 -18.93 37.97 18.09
N THR A 25 -18.39 38.06 16.87
CA THR A 25 -19.19 38.21 15.65
C THR A 25 -19.04 37.06 14.66
N TYR A 26 -18.16 36.10 14.90
CA TYR A 26 -17.90 34.96 14.01
C TYR A 26 -19.17 34.22 13.58
N ARG A 27 -20.12 33.99 14.49
CA ARG A 27 -21.38 33.30 14.19
C ARG A 27 -22.34 34.09 13.29
N SER A 28 -22.14 35.40 13.18
CA SER A 28 -23.02 36.31 12.43
C SER A 28 -22.38 36.84 11.14
N VAL A 29 -21.10 36.53 10.90
CA VAL A 29 -20.31 37.06 9.79
C VAL A 29 -19.69 35.90 9.03
N ASP A 30 -19.85 35.89 7.72
CA ASP A 30 -19.35 34.81 6.87
C ASP A 30 -17.82 34.62 7.00
N ALA A 31 -17.38 33.36 7.04
CA ALA A 31 -15.98 32.99 7.22
C ALA A 31 -15.07 33.55 6.11
N ILE A 32 -15.59 33.74 4.89
CA ILE A 32 -14.86 34.36 3.78
C ILE A 32 -14.34 35.74 4.18
N ARG A 33 -15.13 36.56 4.89
CA ARG A 33 -14.74 37.90 5.30
C ARG A 33 -13.55 37.89 6.27
N TRP A 34 -13.51 36.92 7.16
CA TRP A 34 -12.42 36.77 8.12
C TRP A 34 -11.13 36.30 7.46
N TYR A 35 -11.24 35.51 6.40
CA TYR A 35 -10.09 35.12 5.59
C TYR A 35 -9.60 36.28 4.70
N SER A 36 -10.52 37.03 4.06
CA SER A 36 -10.20 38.16 3.16
C SER A 36 -9.55 39.34 3.88
N LYS A 37 -9.88 39.56 5.17
CA LYS A 37 -9.26 40.57 6.03
C LYS A 37 -7.73 40.46 6.14
N GLN A 38 -7.12 39.35 5.71
CA GLN A 38 -5.70 39.05 5.84
C GLN A 38 -5.15 39.28 7.26
N CYS A 39 -6.02 39.10 8.27
CA CYS A 39 -5.73 39.28 9.68
C CYS A 39 -5.08 38.03 10.28
N PHE A 40 -5.05 37.92 11.61
CA PHE A 40 -4.52 36.76 12.32
C PHE A 40 -5.01 35.41 11.77
N VAL A 41 -6.30 35.27 11.42
CA VAL A 41 -6.85 33.98 10.97
C VAL A 41 -6.20 33.54 9.66
N TYR A 42 -6.16 34.44 8.67
CA TYR A 42 -5.44 34.21 7.41
C TYR A 42 -3.99 33.80 7.68
N LYS A 43 -3.27 34.55 8.52
CA LYS A 43 -1.85 34.29 8.80
C LYS A 43 -1.62 32.91 9.42
N ILE A 44 -2.43 32.53 10.42
CA ILE A 44 -2.28 31.25 11.11
C ILE A 44 -2.70 30.11 10.18
N VAL A 45 -3.84 30.21 9.50
CA VAL A 45 -4.33 29.19 8.56
C VAL A 45 -3.33 29.00 7.41
N SER A 46 -2.91 30.08 6.73
CA SER A 46 -1.94 29.98 5.63
C SER A 46 -0.56 29.50 6.09
N LYS A 47 -0.13 29.81 7.32
CA LYS A 47 1.12 29.26 7.87
C LYS A 47 0.97 27.78 8.18
N ALA A 48 -0.11 27.39 8.86
CA ALA A 48 -0.36 26.01 9.24
C ALA A 48 -0.47 25.10 8.01
N LEU A 49 -1.16 25.57 6.97
CA LEU A 49 -1.28 24.89 5.69
C LEU A 49 0.06 24.77 4.96
N ARG A 50 0.87 25.84 4.90
CA ARG A 50 2.18 25.81 4.22
C ARG A 50 3.22 24.96 4.93
N CYS A 51 3.20 24.96 6.26
CA CYS A 51 4.15 24.21 7.08
C CYS A 51 3.64 22.82 7.46
N GLU A 52 2.44 22.44 6.99
CA GLU A 52 1.76 21.22 7.40
C GLU A 52 1.70 21.06 8.93
N ASP A 53 1.45 22.17 9.65
CA ASP A 53 1.34 22.19 11.10
C ASP A 53 0.00 21.58 11.53
N ILE A 54 0.02 20.27 11.69
CA ILE A 54 -1.15 19.43 11.99
C ILE A 54 -1.90 19.92 13.23
N ASN A 55 -1.18 20.35 14.27
CA ASN A 55 -1.79 20.81 15.51
C ASN A 55 -2.58 22.10 15.30
N GLN A 56 -2.03 23.05 14.54
CA GLN A 56 -2.73 24.28 14.20
C GLN A 56 -3.91 24.04 13.25
N LEU A 57 -3.76 23.14 12.27
CA LEU A 57 -4.85 22.75 11.37
C LEU A 57 -6.01 22.12 12.15
N HIS A 58 -5.72 21.21 13.09
CA HIS A 58 -6.73 20.63 13.96
C HIS A 58 -7.45 21.70 14.79
N LEU A 59 -6.73 22.66 15.36
CA LEU A 59 -7.30 23.74 16.16
C LEU A 59 -8.18 24.71 15.36
N LEU A 60 -7.94 24.83 14.05
CA LEU A 60 -8.64 25.73 13.12
C LEU A 60 -9.67 25.01 12.23
N ARG A 61 -9.84 23.69 12.38
CA ARG A 61 -10.67 22.86 11.49
C ARG A 61 -12.09 23.37 11.25
N PHE A 62 -12.76 23.91 12.28
CA PHE A 62 -14.12 24.43 12.15
C PHE A 62 -14.15 25.69 11.29
N PHE A 63 -13.16 26.58 11.47
CA PHE A 63 -13.02 27.76 10.63
C PHE A 63 -12.75 27.38 9.17
N ILE A 64 -11.86 26.41 8.93
CA ILE A 64 -11.54 25.93 7.58
C ILE A 64 -12.78 25.32 6.92
N GLY A 65 -13.56 24.52 7.67
CA GLY A 65 -14.82 23.95 7.18
C GLY A 65 -15.87 25.00 6.81
N ASP A 66 -16.08 25.99 7.68
CA ASP A 66 -17.03 27.08 7.43
C ASP A 66 -16.61 27.94 6.23
N LEU A 67 -15.30 28.16 6.05
CA LEU A 67 -14.74 28.89 4.91
C LEU A 67 -14.98 28.14 3.58
N SER A 68 -14.63 26.85 3.50
CA SER A 68 -14.85 26.06 2.28
C SER A 68 -16.34 25.93 1.93
N GLU A 69 -17.25 25.85 2.92
CA GLU A 69 -18.70 25.84 2.64
C GLU A 69 -19.21 27.14 2.07
N SER A 70 -18.74 28.24 2.64
CA SER A 70 -19.12 29.57 2.19
C SER A 70 -18.63 29.79 0.77
N LEU A 71 -17.40 29.35 0.46
CA LEU A 71 -16.88 29.35 -0.90
C LEU A 71 -17.69 28.46 -1.84
N ALA A 72 -18.09 27.25 -1.42
CA ALA A 72 -18.92 26.36 -2.22
C ALA A 72 -20.30 26.97 -2.54
N ARG A 73 -20.93 27.64 -1.56
CA ARG A 73 -22.20 28.36 -1.76
C ARG A 73 -22.06 29.48 -2.77
N GLU A 74 -20.98 30.27 -2.69
CA GLU A 74 -20.73 31.35 -3.64
C GLU A 74 -20.34 30.81 -5.03
N HIS A 75 -19.58 29.72 -5.11
CA HIS A 75 -19.20 29.05 -6.35
C HIS A 75 -20.42 28.58 -7.15
N LYS A 76 -21.45 28.03 -6.48
CA LYS A 76 -22.72 27.65 -7.15
C LYS A 76 -23.34 28.81 -7.92
N LYS A 77 -23.22 30.05 -7.44
CA LYS A 77 -23.74 31.23 -8.16
C LYS A 77 -23.03 31.47 -9.49
N ILE A 78 -21.73 31.16 -9.57
CA ILE A 78 -20.94 31.25 -10.81
C ILE A 78 -21.37 30.16 -11.80
N LEU A 79 -21.64 28.95 -11.33
CA LEU A 79 -22.10 27.85 -12.18
C LEU A 79 -23.44 28.13 -12.86
N PHE A 80 -24.35 28.83 -12.18
CA PHE A 80 -25.63 29.26 -12.75
C PHE A 80 -25.55 30.59 -13.54
N SER A 81 -24.36 31.18 -13.67
CA SER A 81 -24.16 32.39 -14.46
C SER A 81 -23.97 32.06 -15.96
N ASN A 82 -24.23 33.02 -16.84
CA ASN A 82 -23.96 32.87 -18.28
C ASN A 82 -22.46 32.93 -18.63
N GLN A 83 -21.59 33.06 -17.63
CA GLN A 83 -20.15 33.19 -17.85
C GLN A 83 -19.51 31.82 -18.04
N LYS A 84 -18.93 31.58 -19.21
CA LYS A 84 -18.23 30.32 -19.53
C LYS A 84 -16.74 30.34 -19.20
N LEU A 85 -16.11 31.50 -19.42
CA LEU A 85 -14.69 31.71 -19.21
C LEU A 85 -14.46 32.82 -18.20
N LEU A 86 -13.56 32.59 -17.25
CA LEU A 86 -13.11 33.58 -16.29
C LEU A 86 -11.59 33.63 -16.27
N ASN A 87 -11.02 34.82 -16.47
CA ASN A 87 -9.58 35.03 -16.34
C ASN A 87 -9.28 35.78 -15.06
N VAL A 88 -8.35 35.24 -14.27
CA VAL A 88 -7.91 35.82 -13.01
C VAL A 88 -6.39 35.89 -12.95
N TYR A 89 -5.89 36.79 -12.12
CA TYR A 89 -4.49 37.18 -12.09
C TYR A 89 -3.95 37.21 -10.67
N ARG A 90 -2.70 36.78 -10.51
CA ARG A 90 -1.98 36.89 -9.23
C ARG A 90 -0.54 37.30 -9.44
N GLY A 91 -0.19 38.47 -8.92
CA GLY A 91 1.21 38.92 -8.86
C GLY A 91 1.94 38.30 -7.67
N VAL A 92 3.10 37.72 -7.93
CA VAL A 92 3.96 37.08 -6.92
C VAL A 92 5.41 37.47 -7.16
N LYS A 93 6.20 37.49 -6.09
CA LYS A 93 7.66 37.58 -6.14
C LYS A 93 8.19 36.22 -5.74
N LEU A 94 9.01 35.62 -6.59
CA LEU A 94 9.66 34.35 -6.32
C LEU A 94 11.16 34.57 -6.16
N SER A 95 11.77 33.84 -5.24
CA SER A 95 13.23 33.68 -5.24
C SER A 95 13.69 33.04 -6.55
N ASN A 96 14.96 33.25 -6.91
CA ASN A 96 15.52 32.63 -8.11
C ASN A 96 15.39 31.10 -8.10
N ASP A 97 15.54 30.46 -6.94
CA ASP A 97 15.37 29.00 -6.78
C ASP A 97 13.92 28.55 -7.02
N GLU A 98 12.95 29.23 -6.41
CA GLU A 98 11.52 28.94 -6.63
C GLU A 98 11.14 29.13 -8.10
N PHE A 99 11.66 30.19 -8.72
CA PHE A 99 11.39 30.49 -10.12
C PHE A 99 12.05 29.47 -11.08
N ASN A 100 13.25 28.99 -10.77
CA ASN A 100 13.90 27.93 -11.55
C ASN A 100 13.12 26.61 -11.45
N LYS A 101 12.65 26.22 -10.26
CA LYS A 101 11.75 25.07 -10.09
C LYS A 101 10.46 25.22 -10.90
N LEU A 102 9.90 26.42 -10.94
CA LEU A 102 8.71 26.71 -11.74
C LEU A 102 8.98 26.52 -13.25
N LYS A 103 10.15 26.94 -13.74
CA LYS A 103 10.56 26.72 -15.13
C LYS A 103 10.71 25.24 -15.48
N GLU A 104 11.31 24.44 -14.58
CA GLU A 104 11.43 22.99 -14.74
C GLU A 104 10.06 22.25 -14.69
N ALA A 105 9.05 22.91 -14.13
CA ALA A 105 7.68 22.40 -14.04
C ALA A 105 6.81 22.76 -15.25
N ASN A 106 7.35 23.37 -16.31
CA ASN A 106 6.57 23.71 -17.51
C ASN A 106 5.84 22.47 -18.10
N GLY A 107 4.54 22.60 -18.37
CA GLY A 107 3.68 21.49 -18.81
C GLY A 107 3.16 20.57 -17.69
N LYS A 108 3.65 20.71 -16.45
CA LYS A 108 3.20 19.93 -15.28
C LYS A 108 2.07 20.63 -14.53
N LEU A 109 1.48 19.89 -13.58
CA LEU A 109 0.53 20.42 -12.62
C LEU A 109 1.25 21.08 -11.45
N ILE A 110 0.75 22.23 -11.01
CA ILE A 110 1.07 22.86 -9.74
C ILE A 110 -0.20 22.95 -8.90
N SER A 111 -0.08 22.73 -7.60
CA SER A 111 -1.18 22.91 -6.66
C SER A 111 -0.83 23.96 -5.63
N THR A 112 -1.87 24.53 -5.03
CA THR A 112 -1.70 25.47 -3.92
C THR A 112 -1.95 24.75 -2.60
N ASN A 113 -1.00 24.84 -1.68
CA ASN A 113 -1.15 24.26 -0.34
C ASN A 113 -2.11 25.08 0.55
N SER A 114 -2.63 26.21 0.06
CA SER A 114 -3.55 27.09 0.79
C SER A 114 -4.58 27.70 -0.14
N TYR A 115 -5.67 28.26 0.39
CA TYR A 115 -6.61 29.05 -0.40
C TYR A 115 -5.86 30.13 -1.18
N PHE A 116 -6.20 30.25 -2.46
CA PHE A 116 -5.44 31.05 -3.40
C PHE A 116 -6.25 32.25 -3.85
N SER A 117 -5.88 33.43 -3.31
CA SER A 117 -6.53 34.71 -3.62
C SER A 117 -5.96 35.29 -4.91
N THR A 118 -6.86 35.68 -5.82
CA THR A 118 -6.56 36.22 -7.15
C THR A 118 -7.44 37.44 -7.42
N SER A 119 -7.13 38.19 -8.47
CA SER A 119 -7.90 39.36 -8.90
C SER A 119 -8.37 39.20 -10.33
N GLN A 120 -9.57 39.62 -10.66
CA GLN A 120 -10.00 39.77 -12.06
C GLN A 120 -9.32 40.96 -12.76
N CYS A 121 -8.63 41.83 -12.02
CA CYS A 121 -7.93 42.99 -12.57
C CYS A 121 -6.43 42.73 -12.75
N ARG A 122 -5.99 42.53 -14.01
CA ARG A 122 -4.57 42.33 -14.34
C ARG A 122 -3.66 43.43 -13.82
N LEU A 123 -4.08 44.69 -13.93
CA LEU A 123 -3.28 45.85 -13.49
C LEU A 123 -3.08 45.86 -11.98
N GLN A 124 -4.10 45.48 -11.20
CA GLN A 124 -4.02 45.41 -9.75
C GLN A 124 -3.12 44.26 -9.31
N ALA A 125 -3.28 43.07 -9.90
CA ALA A 125 -2.39 41.93 -9.67
C ALA A 125 -0.93 42.28 -9.99
N LEU A 126 -0.70 43.00 -11.10
CA LEU A 126 0.64 43.45 -11.49
C LEU A 126 1.24 44.45 -10.48
N ALA A 127 0.42 45.36 -9.94
CA ALA A 127 0.85 46.31 -8.92
C ALA A 127 1.34 45.59 -7.65
N PHE A 128 0.73 44.46 -7.28
CA PHE A 128 1.21 43.63 -6.17
C PHE A 128 2.60 43.02 -6.43
N ALA A 129 2.83 42.49 -7.64
CA ALA A 129 4.14 41.96 -8.01
C ALA A 129 5.23 43.05 -7.95
N LYS A 130 4.92 44.26 -8.44
CA LYS A 130 5.88 45.37 -8.56
C LYS A 130 6.09 46.21 -7.30
N LYS A 131 5.50 45.86 -6.15
CA LYS A 131 5.74 46.60 -4.90
C LYS A 131 7.24 46.63 -4.58
N PRO A 132 7.84 47.78 -4.21
CA PRO A 132 9.26 47.86 -3.83
C PRO A 132 9.60 46.89 -2.69
N THR A 133 10.80 46.30 -2.74
CA THR A 133 11.31 45.39 -1.69
C THR A 133 12.80 45.61 -1.54
N GLU A 134 13.33 45.37 -0.34
CA GLU A 134 14.77 45.48 -0.04
C GLU A 134 15.60 44.27 -0.49
N GLN A 135 14.97 43.25 -1.10
CA GLN A 135 15.64 42.06 -1.60
C GLN A 135 15.94 42.18 -3.10
N ASP A 136 17.24 42.08 -3.45
CA ASP A 136 17.74 42.28 -4.82
C ASP A 136 17.58 41.05 -5.74
N ASP A 137 17.36 39.84 -5.19
CA ASP A 137 17.31 38.56 -5.93
C ASP A 137 15.90 37.99 -6.11
N LEU A 138 14.96 38.81 -6.59
CA LEU A 138 13.57 38.39 -6.80
C LEU A 138 13.16 38.46 -8.28
N SER A 139 12.53 37.40 -8.75
CA SER A 139 11.86 37.35 -10.04
C SER A 139 10.39 37.77 -9.88
N TYR A 140 9.98 38.81 -10.61
CA TYR A 140 8.59 39.26 -10.66
C TYR A 140 7.77 38.36 -11.58
N VAL A 141 6.76 37.70 -11.02
CA VAL A 141 5.90 36.77 -11.74
C VAL A 141 4.46 37.24 -11.70
N LEU A 142 3.79 37.19 -12.85
CA LEU A 142 2.34 37.35 -12.97
C LEU A 142 1.75 36.01 -13.41
N PHE A 143 0.98 35.38 -12.54
CA PHE A 143 0.13 34.27 -12.92
C PHE A 143 -1.09 34.81 -13.64
N GLU A 144 -1.33 34.32 -14.85
CA GLU A 144 -2.52 34.56 -15.66
C GLU A 144 -3.25 33.22 -15.78
N ILE A 145 -4.42 33.13 -15.14
CA ILE A 145 -5.12 31.87 -14.93
C ILE A 145 -6.41 31.89 -15.71
N GLU A 146 -6.56 30.95 -16.62
CA GLU A 146 -7.80 30.68 -17.35
C GLU A 146 -8.64 29.66 -16.58
N CYS A 147 -9.89 30.01 -16.32
CA CYS A 147 -10.89 29.15 -15.68
C CYS A 147 -12.04 28.92 -16.65
N ASN A 148 -12.11 27.71 -17.21
CA ASN A 148 -13.25 27.26 -17.99
C ASN A 148 -14.32 26.69 -17.04
N ILE A 149 -15.35 27.49 -16.76
CA ILE A 149 -16.37 27.15 -15.75
C ILE A 149 -17.15 25.90 -16.16
N GLU A 150 -17.38 25.68 -17.46
CA GLU A 150 -18.09 24.50 -17.97
C GLU A 150 -17.28 23.21 -17.80
N GLU A 151 -15.96 23.28 -18.01
CA GLU A 151 -15.04 22.15 -17.86
C GLU A 151 -14.75 21.82 -16.39
N LEU A 152 -14.58 22.85 -15.56
CA LEU A 152 -14.31 22.69 -14.14
C LEU A 152 -15.54 22.16 -13.39
N GLY A 153 -16.72 22.68 -13.71
CA GLY A 153 -17.98 22.33 -13.07
C GLY A 153 -17.91 22.46 -11.55
N GLU A 154 -18.58 21.55 -10.83
CA GLU A 154 -18.59 21.52 -9.35
C GLU A 154 -17.28 21.01 -8.72
N ASN A 155 -16.31 20.57 -9.53
CA ASN A 155 -15.11 19.87 -9.04
C ASN A 155 -13.99 20.81 -8.57
N VAL A 156 -14.00 22.06 -9.03
CA VAL A 156 -13.00 23.06 -8.65
C VAL A 156 -13.71 24.28 -8.09
N ILE A 157 -13.74 24.37 -6.77
CA ILE A 157 -14.43 25.44 -6.05
C ILE A 157 -13.59 26.72 -6.11
N PHE A 158 -14.19 27.76 -6.67
CA PHE A 158 -13.72 29.14 -6.57
C PHE A 158 -14.89 30.10 -6.62
N ALA A 159 -14.76 31.24 -5.97
CA ALA A 159 -15.82 32.22 -5.89
C ALA A 159 -15.31 33.65 -6.09
N ASP A 160 -16.14 34.48 -6.71
CA ASP A 160 -16.02 35.93 -6.65
C ASP A 160 -16.42 36.35 -5.23
N ILE A 161 -15.44 36.84 -4.47
CA ILE A 161 -15.60 37.25 -3.08
C ILE A 161 -15.57 38.78 -2.93
N THR A 162 -15.76 39.53 -4.01
CA THR A 162 -15.73 41.01 -4.01
C THR A 162 -16.63 41.60 -2.92
N ASN A 163 -17.82 41.03 -2.72
CA ASN A 163 -18.77 41.50 -1.70
C ASN A 163 -18.37 41.16 -0.25
N PHE A 164 -17.41 40.26 -0.06
CA PHE A 164 -16.88 39.85 1.24
C PHE A 164 -15.48 40.45 1.51
N SER A 165 -14.81 40.97 0.47
CA SER A 165 -13.48 41.54 0.60
C SER A 165 -13.55 42.90 1.30
N GLU A 166 -12.64 43.14 2.24
CA GLU A 166 -12.44 44.49 2.80
C GLU A 166 -11.81 45.43 1.76
N TYR A 167 -11.22 44.88 0.70
CA TYR A 167 -10.71 45.65 -0.43
C TYR A 167 -11.84 45.89 -1.43
N THR A 168 -12.75 46.81 -1.10
CA THR A 168 -13.97 47.08 -1.90
C THR A 168 -13.74 47.50 -3.35
N GLN A 169 -12.50 47.85 -3.71
CA GLN A 169 -12.08 48.19 -5.07
C GLN A 169 -11.50 46.99 -5.85
N GLU A 170 -11.28 45.86 -5.19
CA GLU A 170 -10.70 44.66 -5.79
C GLU A 170 -11.78 43.66 -6.16
N LYS A 171 -11.77 43.23 -7.42
CA LYS A 171 -12.57 42.09 -7.88
C LYS A 171 -11.87 40.79 -7.52
N GLU A 172 -11.93 40.43 -6.25
CA GLU A 172 -11.20 39.31 -5.67
C GLU A 172 -11.90 37.98 -5.97
N VAL A 173 -11.13 37.00 -6.47
CA VAL A 173 -11.58 35.62 -6.66
C VAL A 173 -10.74 34.71 -5.79
N LEU A 174 -11.39 33.93 -4.93
CA LEU A 174 -10.73 33.02 -4.01
C LEU A 174 -10.97 31.57 -4.45
N PHE A 175 -9.87 30.86 -4.68
CA PHE A 175 -9.89 29.42 -4.92
C PHE A 175 -9.80 28.65 -3.61
N ASP A 176 -10.50 27.53 -3.54
CA ASP A 176 -10.46 26.60 -2.42
C ASP A 176 -9.10 25.87 -2.34
N LEU A 177 -8.88 25.18 -1.22
CA LEU A 177 -7.70 24.38 -0.95
C LEU A 177 -7.45 23.33 -2.03
N GLY A 178 -6.18 23.06 -2.31
CA GLY A 178 -5.78 21.97 -3.20
C GLY A 178 -6.08 22.21 -4.68
N THR A 179 -6.58 23.41 -5.04
CA THR A 179 -6.80 23.76 -6.44
C THR A 179 -5.51 23.57 -7.24
N SER A 180 -5.64 22.81 -8.33
CA SER A 180 -4.56 22.47 -9.24
C SER A 180 -4.66 23.26 -10.54
N PHE A 181 -3.49 23.63 -11.05
CA PHE A 181 -3.32 24.42 -12.26
C PHE A 181 -2.27 23.74 -13.15
N ARG A 182 -2.55 23.65 -14.45
CA ARG A 182 -1.57 23.23 -15.45
C ARG A 182 -0.77 24.43 -15.91
N ILE A 183 0.56 24.32 -15.95
CA ILE A 183 1.42 25.34 -16.56
C ILE A 183 1.42 25.17 -18.08
N GLU A 184 0.80 26.11 -18.79
CA GLU A 184 0.72 26.10 -20.25
C GLU A 184 1.97 26.71 -20.89
N ASN A 185 2.39 27.87 -20.38
CA ASN A 185 3.56 28.57 -20.92
C ASN A 185 4.13 29.60 -19.93
N ILE A 186 5.40 29.94 -20.09
CA ILE A 186 6.12 30.96 -19.32
C ILE A 186 6.76 31.96 -20.30
N ILE A 187 6.34 33.23 -20.23
CA ILE A 187 6.70 34.29 -21.17
C ILE A 187 7.46 35.40 -20.42
N ASN A 188 8.48 35.99 -21.03
CA ASN A 188 9.18 37.16 -20.47
C ASN A 188 8.71 38.45 -21.16
N GLU A 189 8.13 39.36 -20.37
CA GLU A 189 7.69 40.70 -20.78
C GLU A 189 8.47 41.78 -20.02
N LYS A 190 9.63 42.20 -20.56
CA LYS A 190 10.37 43.40 -20.09
C LYS A 190 10.51 43.48 -18.55
N GLN A 191 11.12 42.46 -17.95
CA GLN A 191 11.34 42.27 -16.49
C GLN A 191 10.16 41.71 -15.70
N LEU A 192 9.07 41.33 -16.36
CA LEU A 192 7.98 40.54 -15.77
C LEU A 192 7.93 39.17 -16.44
N TRP A 193 7.86 38.11 -15.64
CA TRP A 193 7.56 36.78 -16.15
C TRP A 193 6.06 36.52 -16.06
N VAL A 194 5.40 36.30 -17.19
CA VAL A 194 3.98 35.93 -17.26
C VAL A 194 3.89 34.42 -17.36
N VAL A 195 3.26 33.79 -16.38
CA VAL A 195 3.06 32.34 -16.33
C VAL A 195 1.59 32.08 -16.59
N LYS A 196 1.31 31.48 -17.75
CA LYS A 196 -0.04 31.11 -18.15
C LYS A 196 -0.41 29.78 -17.53
N LEU A 197 -1.51 29.79 -16.80
CA LEU A 197 -2.04 28.66 -16.07
C LEU A 197 -3.45 28.34 -16.55
N LYS A 198 -3.78 27.05 -16.63
CA LYS A 198 -5.15 26.59 -16.81
C LYS A 198 -5.61 25.89 -15.54
N ALA A 199 -6.70 26.37 -14.91
CA ALA A 199 -7.30 25.65 -13.79
C ALA A 199 -7.86 24.31 -14.28
N THR A 200 -7.65 23.24 -13.51
CA THR A 200 -7.99 21.87 -13.94
C THR A 200 -8.49 21.02 -12.78
N ASN A 201 -9.36 20.06 -13.09
CA ASN A 201 -9.89 19.06 -12.17
C ASN A 201 -9.07 17.75 -12.15
N GLU A 202 -7.97 17.69 -12.91
CA GLU A 202 -7.11 16.51 -13.00
C GLU A 202 -6.51 16.11 -11.64
N GLY A 203 -6.33 17.08 -10.75
CA GLY A 203 -6.04 16.84 -9.33
C GLY A 203 -7.32 16.65 -8.53
N ARG A 204 -8.12 15.60 -8.81
CA ARG A 204 -9.39 15.30 -8.10
C ARG A 204 -9.21 15.55 -6.60
N ASN A 205 -10.03 16.45 -6.07
CA ASN A 205 -9.72 17.18 -4.85
C ASN A 205 -9.95 16.30 -3.59
N ILE A 206 -8.88 15.65 -3.12
CA ILE A 206 -8.84 14.84 -1.88
C ILE A 206 -9.44 15.63 -0.70
N VAL A 207 -9.24 16.95 -0.68
CA VAL A 207 -9.70 17.84 0.38
C VAL A 207 -11.22 18.06 0.36
N GLN A 208 -11.85 18.11 -0.81
CA GLN A 208 -13.30 18.29 -0.91
C GLN A 208 -14.05 16.99 -0.57
N TYR A 209 -13.54 15.85 -1.04
CA TYR A 209 -14.00 14.54 -0.58
C TYR A 209 -13.85 14.42 0.95
N TYR A 210 -12.72 14.86 1.49
CA TYR A 210 -12.48 14.90 2.94
C TYR A 210 -13.46 15.82 3.67
N VAL A 211 -13.75 17.03 3.19
CA VAL A 211 -14.68 17.99 3.82
C VAL A 211 -16.14 17.53 3.72
N GLU A 212 -16.56 16.97 2.59
CA GLU A 212 -17.92 16.47 2.37
C GLU A 212 -18.22 15.21 3.19
N GLU A 213 -17.26 14.27 3.29
CA GLU A 213 -17.40 13.11 4.18
C GLU A 213 -17.24 13.48 5.66
N THR A 214 -16.37 14.45 5.98
CA THR A 214 -16.28 15.03 7.33
C THR A 214 -17.65 15.50 7.80
N ARG A 215 -18.44 16.13 6.92
CA ARG A 215 -19.78 16.64 7.26
C ARG A 215 -20.87 15.56 7.34
N ARG A 216 -20.81 14.52 6.51
CA ARG A 216 -21.80 13.42 6.54
C ARG A 216 -21.70 12.58 7.82
N GLU A 217 -20.53 12.50 8.44
CA GLU A 217 -20.28 11.69 9.63
C GLU A 217 -20.19 12.49 10.95
N THR A 218 -20.26 13.84 10.90
CA THR A 218 -20.10 14.73 12.07
C THR A 218 -21.22 14.70 13.10
N GLU A 219 -22.28 13.91 12.95
CA GLU A 219 -23.24 13.77 14.05
C GLU A 219 -22.67 12.92 15.21
N GLU A 220 -21.68 12.02 15.01
CA GLU A 220 -21.18 11.18 16.13
C GLU A 220 -19.69 10.75 16.10
N LYS A 221 -18.83 11.12 15.13
CA LYS A 221 -17.45 10.59 15.05
C LYS A 221 -16.31 11.60 15.24
N SER A 222 -15.23 11.13 15.91
CA SER A 222 -14.02 11.91 16.27
C SER A 222 -13.21 12.37 15.05
N VAL A 223 -12.63 13.58 15.16
CA VAL A 223 -11.73 14.23 14.17
C VAL A 223 -10.54 13.36 13.80
N ILE A 224 -10.13 12.45 14.68
CA ILE A 224 -9.03 11.50 14.48
C ILE A 224 -9.34 10.45 13.40
N ILE A 225 -10.61 10.01 13.29
CA ILE A 225 -11.06 9.06 12.25
C ILE A 225 -10.96 9.67 10.87
N MET A 226 -11.23 10.97 10.79
CA MET A 226 -11.22 11.69 9.53
C MET A 226 -9.78 11.97 9.10
N PHE A 227 -8.93 12.42 10.02
CA PHE A 227 -7.54 12.79 9.73
C PHE A 227 -6.69 11.62 9.20
N GLU A 228 -7.01 10.38 9.58
CA GLU A 228 -6.39 9.17 9.02
C GLU A 228 -6.59 9.06 7.52
N ARG A 229 -7.84 9.17 7.08
CA ARG A 229 -8.24 8.98 5.69
C ARG A 229 -7.59 10.03 4.79
N LEU A 230 -7.52 11.28 5.27
CA LEU A 230 -6.81 12.36 4.59
C LEU A 230 -5.32 12.03 4.40
N LEU A 231 -4.64 11.59 5.45
CA LEU A 231 -3.21 11.28 5.37
C LEU A 231 -2.92 10.05 4.52
N CYS A 232 -3.79 9.03 4.57
CA CYS A 232 -3.71 7.85 3.71
C CYS A 232 -3.94 8.20 2.24
N ASP A 233 -4.94 9.04 1.94
CA ASP A 233 -5.26 9.48 0.57
C ASP A 233 -4.17 10.38 -0.02
N MET A 234 -3.48 11.16 0.83
CA MET A 234 -2.27 11.91 0.45
C MET A 234 -1.00 11.06 0.37
N VAL A 235 -1.10 9.73 0.57
CA VAL A 235 0.04 8.78 0.56
C VAL A 235 1.10 9.16 1.61
N GLN A 236 0.70 9.84 2.69
CA GLN A 236 1.57 10.30 3.78
C GLN A 236 1.62 9.29 4.93
N TYR A 237 1.72 7.99 4.63
CA TYR A 237 1.52 6.93 5.61
C TYR A 237 2.46 6.98 6.82
N LYS A 238 3.72 7.40 6.61
CA LYS A 238 4.71 7.53 7.70
C LYS A 238 4.37 8.66 8.67
N LYS A 239 3.82 9.77 8.17
CA LYS A 239 3.34 10.87 9.01
C LYS A 239 2.08 10.46 9.77
N ALA A 240 1.19 9.69 9.12
CA ALA A 240 -0.01 9.15 9.74
C ALA A 240 0.29 8.20 10.90
N GLU A 241 1.22 7.27 10.68
CA GLU A 241 1.70 6.35 11.71
C GLU A 241 2.22 7.11 12.93
N LEU A 242 3.18 8.04 12.74
CA LEU A 242 3.74 8.85 13.82
C LEU A 242 2.67 9.66 14.58
N TYR A 243 1.70 10.22 13.86
CA TYR A 243 0.61 10.99 14.46
C TYR A 243 -0.28 10.13 15.35
N PHE A 244 -0.72 8.95 14.89
CA PHE A 244 -1.56 8.07 15.70
C PHE A 244 -0.78 7.40 16.84
N GLU A 245 0.50 7.10 16.66
CA GLU A 245 1.35 6.63 17.74
C GLU A 245 1.49 7.69 18.84
N GLN A 246 1.65 8.97 18.48
CA GLN A 246 1.68 10.06 19.46
C GLN A 246 0.35 10.23 20.19
N ILE A 247 -0.77 10.15 19.49
CA ILE A 247 -2.10 10.21 20.11
C ILE A 247 -2.36 9.01 21.02
N LEU A 248 -1.87 7.81 20.68
CA LEU A 248 -1.99 6.64 21.55
C LEU A 248 -1.27 6.83 22.89
N ILE A 249 -0.20 7.63 22.91
CA ILE A 249 0.54 7.98 24.13
C ILE A 249 -0.24 9.00 24.97
N ASP A 250 -0.81 10.03 24.34
CA ASP A 250 -1.64 11.04 25.00
C ASP A 250 -2.97 11.27 24.25
N PRO A 251 -4.02 10.48 24.59
CA PRO A 251 -5.28 10.50 23.85
C PRO A 251 -6.08 11.79 24.00
N ASN A 252 -5.78 12.67 24.98
CA ASN A 252 -6.48 13.95 25.17
C ASN A 252 -8.03 13.86 25.18
N GLY A 253 -8.59 12.78 25.74
CA GLY A 253 -10.04 12.54 25.82
C GLY A 253 -10.64 11.83 24.59
N GLU A 254 -9.81 11.42 23.65
CA GLU A 254 -10.22 10.75 22.43
C GLU A 254 -10.37 9.23 22.61
N ASP A 255 -11.20 8.64 21.74
CA ASP A 255 -11.52 7.22 21.80
C ASP A 255 -10.37 6.36 21.27
N ILE A 256 -9.63 5.75 22.21
CA ILE A 256 -8.48 4.88 21.94
C ILE A 256 -8.85 3.74 20.98
N ALA A 257 -10.07 3.20 21.05
CA ALA A 257 -10.46 2.10 20.16
C ALA A 257 -10.53 2.56 18.70
N TRP A 258 -11.02 3.77 18.44
CA TRP A 258 -11.01 4.36 17.10
C TRP A 258 -9.60 4.75 16.66
N ILE A 259 -8.75 5.24 17.57
CA ILE A 259 -7.35 5.53 17.25
C ILE A 259 -6.61 4.26 16.82
N GLU A 260 -6.77 3.15 17.56
CA GLU A 260 -6.18 1.86 17.18
C GLU A 260 -6.73 1.34 15.86
N HIS A 261 -8.05 1.46 15.62
CA HIS A 261 -8.64 1.11 14.33
C HIS A 261 -8.01 1.90 13.18
N ASN A 262 -7.86 3.22 13.33
CA ASN A 262 -7.32 4.09 12.30
C ASN A 262 -5.84 3.79 12.03
N LEU A 263 -5.05 3.56 13.07
CA LEU A 263 -3.68 3.07 12.91
C LEU A 263 -3.65 1.74 12.15
N GLY A 264 -4.62 0.86 12.39
CA GLY A 264 -4.81 -0.37 11.62
C GLY A 264 -5.01 -0.11 10.13
N ARG A 265 -5.85 0.87 9.77
CA ARG A 265 -6.06 1.29 8.38
C ARG A 265 -4.80 1.89 7.75
N VAL A 266 -4.04 2.72 8.48
CA VAL A 266 -2.74 3.22 8.01
C VAL A 266 -1.80 2.08 7.66
N PHE A 267 -1.69 1.07 8.52
CA PHE A 267 -0.88 -0.11 8.23
C PHE A 267 -1.42 -0.90 7.04
N GLN A 268 -2.74 -1.02 6.91
CA GLN A 268 -3.39 -1.65 5.76
C GLN A 268 -3.01 -0.93 4.45
N SER A 269 -3.08 0.40 4.42
CA SER A 269 -2.70 1.21 3.26
C SER A 269 -1.19 1.17 2.95
N LYS A 270 -0.34 0.87 3.94
CA LYS A 270 1.09 0.59 3.73
C LYS A 270 1.37 -0.82 3.20
N GLY A 271 0.39 -1.71 3.23
CA GLY A 271 0.57 -3.15 2.99
C GLY A 271 1.17 -3.91 4.18
N ASP A 272 1.18 -3.33 5.39
CA ASP A 272 1.60 -4.03 6.62
C ASP A 272 0.38 -4.68 7.29
N TRP A 273 -0.19 -5.70 6.63
CA TRP A 273 -1.46 -6.32 7.01
C TRP A 273 -1.42 -7.02 8.38
N LYS A 274 -0.23 -7.48 8.79
CA LYS A 274 -0.03 -8.04 10.14
C LYS A 274 -0.25 -6.98 11.21
N LYS A 275 0.43 -5.83 11.12
CA LYS A 275 0.22 -4.73 12.07
C LYS A 275 -1.19 -4.16 11.95
N ALA A 276 -1.76 -4.11 10.75
CA ALA A 276 -3.14 -3.70 10.54
C ALA A 276 -4.12 -4.58 11.35
N ARG A 277 -3.98 -5.90 11.23
CA ARG A 277 -4.78 -6.88 11.96
C ARG A 277 -4.58 -6.78 13.48
N GLU A 278 -3.35 -6.63 13.95
CA GLU A 278 -3.07 -6.44 15.37
C GLU A 278 -3.79 -5.20 15.93
N CYS A 279 -3.74 -4.09 15.19
CA CYS A 279 -4.43 -2.86 15.55
C CYS A 279 -5.96 -3.04 15.58
N TYR A 280 -6.54 -3.67 14.57
CA TYR A 280 -7.98 -3.97 14.55
C TYR A 280 -8.41 -4.90 15.69
N ASN A 281 -7.61 -5.92 16.03
CA ASN A 281 -7.90 -6.78 17.16
C ASN A 281 -7.93 -6.00 18.48
N ARG A 282 -6.95 -5.10 18.70
CA ARG A 282 -6.94 -4.25 19.90
C ARG A 282 -8.16 -3.34 19.95
N ALA A 283 -8.49 -2.68 18.84
CA ALA A 283 -9.68 -1.83 18.70
C ALA A 283 -10.97 -2.59 19.03
N TYR A 284 -11.15 -3.76 18.40
CA TYR A 284 -12.29 -4.64 18.64
C TYR A 284 -12.41 -5.04 20.12
N HIS A 285 -11.31 -5.50 20.72
CA HIS A 285 -11.28 -5.90 22.13
C HIS A 285 -11.64 -4.76 23.08
N ARG A 286 -11.24 -3.53 22.77
CA ARG A 286 -11.64 -2.36 23.56
C ARG A 286 -13.14 -2.09 23.40
N MET A 287 -13.68 -2.09 22.19
CA MET A 287 -15.09 -1.81 21.93
C MET A 287 -16.06 -2.78 22.62
N ILE A 288 -15.69 -4.07 22.73
CA ILE A 288 -16.52 -5.08 23.42
C ILE A 288 -16.35 -5.08 24.95
N LYS A 289 -15.25 -4.53 25.48
CA LYS A 289 -14.98 -4.46 26.93
C LYS A 289 -15.66 -3.28 27.62
N VAL A 290 -16.00 -2.22 26.89
CA VAL A 290 -16.76 -1.07 27.44
C VAL A 290 -18.17 -1.54 27.83
N ASN A 291 -18.75 -0.95 28.87
CA ASN A 291 -20.11 -1.25 29.32
C ASN A 291 -21.01 0.01 29.18
N PRO A 292 -22.05 0.00 28.34
CA PRO A 292 -22.48 -1.13 27.49
C PRO A 292 -21.51 -1.40 26.32
N PRO A 293 -21.45 -2.65 25.82
CA PRO A 293 -20.62 -3.01 24.68
C PRO A 293 -21.03 -2.24 23.42
N ARG A 294 -20.04 -1.79 22.65
CA ARG A 294 -20.26 -1.04 21.40
C ARG A 294 -20.41 -1.99 20.22
N THR A 295 -21.55 -2.67 20.15
CA THR A 295 -21.82 -3.74 19.18
C THR A 295 -21.78 -3.29 17.72
N LYS A 296 -22.29 -2.09 17.41
CA LYS A 296 -22.28 -1.53 16.05
C LYS A 296 -20.86 -1.19 15.58
N ASP A 297 -20.07 -0.57 16.46
CA ASP A 297 -18.70 -0.17 16.13
C ASP A 297 -17.77 -1.39 16.02
N SER A 298 -17.93 -2.38 16.91
CA SER A 298 -17.13 -3.60 16.87
C SER A 298 -17.41 -4.46 15.63
N ALA A 299 -18.66 -4.47 15.14
CA ALA A 299 -19.01 -5.10 13.87
C ALA A 299 -18.33 -4.42 12.67
N TYR A 300 -18.18 -3.09 12.70
CA TYR A 300 -17.45 -2.36 11.66
C TYR A 300 -15.96 -2.75 11.63
N VAL A 301 -15.31 -2.83 12.80
CA VAL A 301 -13.91 -3.30 12.90
C VAL A 301 -13.78 -4.76 12.43
N LEU A 302 -14.75 -5.60 12.75
CA LEU A 302 -14.79 -7.00 12.29
C LEU A 302 -14.88 -7.12 10.77
N ASN A 303 -15.58 -6.22 10.06
CA ASN A 303 -15.60 -6.23 8.60
C ASN A 303 -14.21 -5.98 8.01
N ASN A 304 -13.40 -5.09 8.60
CA ASN A 304 -12.03 -4.85 8.14
C ASN A 304 -11.11 -6.03 8.43
N ILE A 305 -11.28 -6.68 9.60
CA ILE A 305 -10.63 -7.96 9.88
C ILE A 305 -11.07 -9.01 8.85
N GLY A 306 -12.36 -9.07 8.50
CA GLY A 306 -12.91 -9.97 7.50
C GLY A 306 -12.34 -9.72 6.10
N SER A 307 -12.20 -8.47 5.67
CA SER A 307 -11.54 -8.10 4.41
C SER A 307 -10.10 -8.59 4.37
N ILE A 308 -9.35 -8.41 5.46
CA ILE A 308 -7.98 -8.93 5.59
C ILE A 308 -7.95 -10.46 5.47
N LEU A 309 -8.92 -11.16 6.06
CA LEU A 309 -9.01 -12.62 5.98
C LEU A 309 -9.45 -13.10 4.59
N HIS A 310 -10.32 -12.35 3.90
CA HIS A 310 -10.80 -12.67 2.57
C HIS A 310 -9.66 -12.74 1.53
N ASP A 311 -8.71 -11.81 1.57
CA ASP A 311 -7.56 -11.82 0.66
C ASP A 311 -6.65 -13.05 0.90
N GLN A 312 -6.53 -13.51 2.15
CA GLN A 312 -5.83 -14.77 2.45
C GLN A 312 -6.57 -15.98 1.87
N ASP A 313 -7.90 -15.97 1.91
CA ASP A 313 -8.74 -17.04 1.36
C ASP A 313 -8.71 -17.07 -0.17
N ILE A 314 -8.62 -15.89 -0.83
CA ILE A 314 -8.36 -15.77 -2.27
C ILE A 314 -7.01 -16.41 -2.59
N ALA A 315 -5.93 -16.05 -1.90
CA ALA A 315 -4.62 -16.62 -2.15
C ALA A 315 -4.58 -18.14 -1.97
N ARG A 316 -5.33 -18.70 -1.00
CA ARG A 316 -5.47 -20.14 -0.83
C ARG A 316 -6.23 -20.78 -2.00
N SER A 317 -7.31 -20.15 -2.44
CA SER A 317 -8.12 -20.63 -3.56
C SER A 317 -7.34 -20.63 -4.88
N LEU A 318 -6.62 -19.54 -5.18
CA LEU A 318 -5.74 -19.44 -6.36
C LEU A 318 -4.66 -20.52 -6.33
N ASN A 319 -4.05 -20.76 -5.15
CA ASN A 319 -3.06 -21.84 -5.01
C ASN A 319 -3.66 -23.23 -5.27
N ASN A 320 -4.88 -23.49 -4.83
CA ASN A 320 -5.56 -24.76 -5.09
C ASN A 320 -5.94 -24.91 -6.57
N ILE A 321 -6.39 -23.84 -7.23
CA ILE A 321 -6.63 -23.83 -8.67
C ILE A 321 -5.34 -24.13 -9.44
N GLY A 322 -4.22 -23.50 -9.04
CA GLY A 322 -2.91 -23.77 -9.63
C GLY A 322 -2.50 -25.25 -9.49
N ASN A 323 -2.73 -25.87 -8.33
CA ASN A 323 -2.47 -27.30 -8.14
C ASN A 323 -3.34 -28.16 -9.08
N ILE A 324 -4.65 -27.89 -9.16
CA ILE A 324 -5.57 -28.64 -10.04
C ILE A 324 -5.14 -28.53 -11.51
N LEU A 325 -4.72 -27.34 -11.94
CA LEU A 325 -4.24 -27.11 -13.32
C LEU A 325 -2.89 -27.79 -13.58
N THR A 326 -2.03 -27.88 -12.56
CA THR A 326 -0.78 -28.64 -12.63
C THR A 326 -1.04 -30.13 -12.84
N ASP A 327 -2.02 -30.70 -12.12
CA ASP A 327 -2.43 -32.10 -12.28
C ASP A 327 -3.08 -32.37 -13.66
N GLN A 328 -3.63 -31.32 -14.29
CA GLN A 328 -4.18 -31.37 -15.65
C GLN A 328 -3.14 -31.06 -16.74
N GLU A 329 -1.87 -30.93 -16.39
CA GLU A 329 -0.76 -30.56 -17.29
C GLU A 329 -0.98 -29.20 -18.00
N ASN A 330 -1.82 -28.33 -17.44
CA ASN A 330 -2.08 -26.98 -17.93
C ASN A 330 -1.21 -25.96 -17.19
N PHE A 331 0.08 -26.02 -17.51
CA PHE A 331 1.11 -25.43 -16.69
C PHE A 331 1.26 -23.91 -16.80
N ASP A 332 0.98 -23.32 -17.97
CA ASP A 332 1.01 -21.87 -18.15
C ASP A 332 -0.03 -21.18 -17.27
N GLN A 333 -1.25 -21.74 -17.22
CA GLN A 333 -2.31 -21.22 -16.34
C GLN A 333 -2.00 -21.51 -14.88
N ALA A 334 -1.46 -22.69 -14.55
CA ALA A 334 -1.05 -23.01 -13.19
C ALA A 334 0.00 -22.02 -12.65
N LEU A 335 1.00 -21.66 -13.47
CA LEU A 335 2.02 -20.67 -13.12
C LEU A 335 1.41 -19.29 -12.85
N ASP A 336 0.46 -18.86 -13.66
CA ASP A 336 -0.23 -17.58 -13.46
C ASP A 336 -0.96 -17.55 -12.11
N PHE A 337 -1.75 -18.58 -11.81
CA PHE A 337 -2.46 -18.69 -10.54
C PHE A 337 -1.52 -18.77 -9.32
N HIS A 338 -0.41 -19.51 -9.41
CA HIS A 338 0.57 -19.55 -8.32
C HIS A 338 1.32 -18.23 -8.15
N ARG A 339 1.60 -17.48 -9.23
CA ARG A 339 2.20 -16.14 -9.16
C ARG A 339 1.26 -15.13 -8.54
N GLN A 340 -0.03 -15.14 -8.90
CA GLN A 340 -1.05 -14.31 -8.27
C GLN A 340 -1.17 -14.64 -6.77
N ALA A 341 -1.22 -15.93 -6.41
CA ALA A 341 -1.23 -16.36 -5.01
C ALA A 341 0.03 -15.92 -4.26
N LEU A 342 1.21 -16.01 -4.88
CA LEU A 342 2.49 -15.55 -4.33
C LEU A 342 2.48 -14.05 -4.10
N GLU A 343 1.99 -13.27 -5.06
CA GLU A 343 1.90 -11.81 -4.95
C GLU A 343 1.00 -11.39 -3.79
N ILE A 344 -0.19 -11.99 -3.67
CA ILE A 344 -1.09 -11.71 -2.54
C ILE A 344 -0.43 -12.11 -1.21
N ARG A 345 0.25 -13.27 -1.15
CA ARG A 345 0.93 -13.73 0.07
C ARG A 345 2.12 -12.85 0.45
N LYS A 346 2.94 -12.40 -0.51
CA LYS A 346 4.05 -11.46 -0.29
C LYS A 346 3.53 -10.11 0.20
N ASN A 347 2.49 -9.60 -0.47
CA ASN A 347 1.82 -8.38 -0.04
C ASN A 347 1.28 -8.53 1.39
N TYR A 348 0.74 -9.70 1.75
CA TYR A 348 0.10 -9.94 3.04
C TYR A 348 1.09 -10.16 4.20
N TYR A 349 2.06 -11.07 4.04
CA TYR A 349 2.92 -11.53 5.12
C TYR A 349 4.32 -10.87 5.15
N GLY A 350 4.66 -10.04 4.15
CA GLY A 350 6.05 -9.67 3.88
C GLY A 350 6.81 -10.81 3.20
N ASP A 351 8.15 -10.82 3.22
CA ASP A 351 8.92 -11.83 2.46
C ASP A 351 9.12 -13.18 3.19
N ASP A 352 8.86 -13.24 4.49
CA ASP A 352 9.28 -14.36 5.36
C ASP A 352 8.10 -15.13 5.96
N HIS A 353 7.31 -15.82 5.12
CA HIS A 353 6.17 -16.63 5.58
C HIS A 353 6.09 -18.00 4.91
N ILE A 354 5.57 -18.99 5.64
CA ILE A 354 5.52 -20.38 5.15
C ILE A 354 4.66 -20.53 3.89
N ASP A 355 3.55 -19.80 3.79
CA ASP A 355 2.68 -19.82 2.60
C ASP A 355 3.42 -19.28 1.36
N ILE A 356 4.38 -18.37 1.54
CA ILE A 356 5.23 -17.85 0.45
C ILE A 356 6.19 -18.93 0.01
N ALA A 357 6.86 -19.59 0.96
CA ALA A 357 7.72 -20.74 0.66
C ALA A 357 6.95 -21.83 -0.10
N GLN A 358 5.69 -22.09 0.25
CA GLN A 358 4.84 -23.05 -0.45
C GLN A 358 4.54 -22.61 -1.90
N SER A 359 4.16 -21.35 -2.12
CA SER A 359 3.93 -20.82 -3.48
C SER A 359 5.19 -20.87 -4.33
N LEU A 360 6.33 -20.45 -3.79
CA LEU A 360 7.63 -20.51 -4.47
C LEU A 360 7.99 -21.96 -4.85
N ASN A 361 7.76 -22.91 -3.94
CA ASN A 361 8.01 -24.33 -4.21
C ASN A 361 7.14 -24.86 -5.36
N ASN A 362 5.85 -24.52 -5.38
CA ASN A 362 4.95 -24.95 -6.46
C ASN A 362 5.36 -24.36 -7.82
N ILE A 363 5.73 -23.07 -7.86
CA ILE A 363 6.25 -22.43 -9.07
C ILE A 363 7.53 -23.13 -9.54
N GLY A 364 8.47 -23.41 -8.63
CA GLY A 364 9.70 -24.12 -8.93
C GLY A 364 9.46 -25.51 -9.53
N THR A 365 8.52 -26.27 -8.95
CA THR A 365 8.14 -27.61 -9.46
C THR A 365 7.61 -27.54 -10.89
N ILE A 366 6.72 -26.58 -11.19
CA ILE A 366 6.15 -26.45 -12.53
C ILE A 366 7.24 -26.05 -13.54
N LEU A 367 8.09 -25.07 -13.21
CA LEU A 367 9.19 -24.64 -14.07
C LEU A 367 10.17 -25.79 -14.36
N ARG A 368 10.45 -26.63 -13.37
CA ARG A 368 11.28 -27.84 -13.55
C ARG A 368 10.64 -28.80 -14.55
N SER A 369 9.33 -29.03 -14.48
CA SER A 369 8.61 -29.87 -15.44
C SER A 369 8.64 -29.32 -16.87
N HIS A 370 8.85 -28.02 -17.06
CA HIS A 370 9.03 -27.37 -18.38
C HIS A 370 10.48 -27.41 -18.88
N GLY A 371 11.41 -27.94 -18.08
CA GLY A 371 12.84 -27.88 -18.39
C GLY A 371 13.49 -26.53 -18.09
N GLU A 372 12.78 -25.60 -17.42
CA GLU A 372 13.32 -24.29 -17.00
C GLU A 372 14.11 -24.41 -15.69
N TYR A 373 15.12 -25.29 -15.68
CA TYR A 373 15.84 -25.70 -14.48
C TYR A 373 16.51 -24.55 -13.71
N ALA A 374 17.06 -23.55 -14.41
CA ALA A 374 17.72 -22.42 -13.76
C ALA A 374 16.74 -21.53 -12.98
N GLN A 375 15.57 -21.25 -13.56
CA GLN A 375 14.52 -20.48 -12.87
C GLN A 375 13.91 -21.29 -11.73
N ALA A 376 13.65 -22.58 -11.97
CA ALA A 376 13.17 -23.48 -10.92
C ALA A 376 14.10 -23.48 -9.70
N LEU A 377 15.41 -23.55 -9.93
CA LEU A 377 16.42 -23.53 -8.87
C LEU A 377 16.33 -22.25 -8.02
N GLU A 378 16.15 -21.09 -8.66
CA GLU A 378 16.01 -19.81 -7.95
C GLU A 378 14.79 -19.83 -7.01
N TYR A 379 13.64 -20.28 -7.50
CA TYR A 379 12.42 -20.36 -6.69
C TYR A 379 12.55 -21.36 -5.53
N HIS A 380 13.14 -22.53 -5.74
CA HIS A 380 13.35 -23.50 -4.65
C HIS A 380 14.38 -23.02 -3.62
N LEU A 381 15.43 -22.29 -4.03
CA LEU A 381 16.40 -21.69 -3.10
C LEU A 381 15.75 -20.60 -2.25
N GLN A 382 14.89 -19.75 -2.83
CA GLN A 382 14.11 -18.77 -2.06
C GLN A 382 13.18 -19.46 -1.05
N ALA A 383 12.49 -20.53 -1.46
CA ALA A 383 11.64 -21.32 -0.56
C ALA A 383 12.44 -21.97 0.59
N LEU A 384 13.63 -22.52 0.30
CA LEU A 384 14.52 -23.10 1.30
C LEU A 384 14.97 -22.05 2.32
N ALA A 385 15.40 -20.86 1.87
CA ALA A 385 15.86 -19.79 2.75
C ALA A 385 14.78 -19.36 3.75
N ILE A 386 13.52 -19.25 3.31
CA ILE A 386 12.39 -18.95 4.19
C ILE A 386 12.17 -20.08 5.21
N ARG A 387 12.20 -21.36 4.76
CA ARG A 387 12.01 -22.52 5.65
C ARG A 387 13.13 -22.66 6.69
N GLU A 388 14.38 -22.42 6.31
CA GLU A 388 15.54 -22.42 7.22
C GLU A 388 15.47 -21.29 8.25
N LYS A 389 14.83 -20.17 7.92
CA LYS A 389 14.60 -19.06 8.85
C LYS A 389 13.47 -19.35 9.85
N LEU A 390 12.41 -20.02 9.41
CA LEU A 390 11.19 -20.24 10.21
C LEU A 390 11.23 -21.51 11.06
N TYR A 391 11.97 -22.53 10.65
CA TYR A 391 11.95 -23.83 11.28
C TYR A 391 13.29 -24.25 11.90
N PRO A 392 13.28 -25.18 12.88
CA PRO A 392 14.51 -25.82 13.34
C PRO A 392 15.24 -26.52 12.19
N PRO A 393 16.58 -26.64 12.23
CA PRO A 393 17.38 -27.18 11.12
C PRO A 393 17.02 -28.60 10.65
N ASP A 394 16.34 -29.39 11.48
CA ASP A 394 15.93 -30.77 11.19
C ASP A 394 14.44 -30.89 10.84
N HIS A 395 13.79 -29.81 10.41
CA HIS A 395 12.37 -29.85 10.04
C HIS A 395 12.16 -30.53 8.69
N ILE A 396 11.09 -31.33 8.57
CA ILE A 396 10.84 -32.15 7.38
C ILE A 396 10.65 -31.33 6.09
N ASP A 397 10.04 -30.14 6.18
CA ASP A 397 9.88 -29.23 5.03
C ASP A 397 11.22 -28.73 4.47
N ILE A 398 12.26 -28.62 5.30
CA ILE A 398 13.62 -28.30 4.85
C ILE A 398 14.16 -29.47 4.03
N ALA A 399 13.95 -30.71 4.48
CA ALA A 399 14.35 -31.89 3.73
C ALA A 399 13.66 -31.99 2.37
N GLN A 400 12.38 -31.61 2.29
CA GLN A 400 11.64 -31.56 1.02
C GLN A 400 12.26 -30.53 0.05
N SER A 401 12.50 -29.30 0.51
CA SER A 401 13.20 -28.27 -0.29
C SER A 401 14.56 -28.74 -0.79
N LEU A 402 15.37 -29.34 0.09
CA LEU A 402 16.70 -29.86 -0.27
C LEU A 402 16.60 -30.97 -1.31
N ASN A 403 15.60 -31.85 -1.20
CA ASN A 403 15.38 -32.90 -2.18
C ASN A 403 15.01 -32.33 -3.56
N ASP A 404 14.13 -31.33 -3.61
CA ASP A 404 13.71 -30.71 -4.86
C ASP A 404 14.87 -29.95 -5.55
N ILE A 405 15.73 -29.28 -4.77
CA ILE A 405 16.97 -28.67 -5.28
C ILE A 405 17.95 -29.74 -5.79
N GLY A 406 18.11 -30.84 -5.05
CA GLY A 406 18.98 -31.96 -5.48
C GLY A 406 18.52 -32.57 -6.81
N ASN A 407 17.20 -32.69 -7.00
CA ASN A 407 16.63 -33.15 -8.27
C ASN A 407 16.96 -32.18 -9.42
N ILE A 408 16.90 -30.87 -9.19
CA ILE A 408 17.23 -29.88 -10.23
C ILE A 408 18.71 -29.95 -10.61
N PHE A 409 19.61 -30.08 -9.64
CA PHE A 409 21.04 -30.28 -9.94
C PHE A 409 21.30 -31.60 -10.68
N SER A 410 20.53 -32.65 -10.40
CA SER A 410 20.59 -33.91 -11.15
C SER A 410 20.16 -33.73 -12.61
N ASP A 411 19.10 -32.96 -12.85
CA ASP A 411 18.59 -32.66 -14.19
C ASP A 411 19.57 -31.77 -14.98
N LEU A 412 20.30 -30.89 -14.28
CA LEU A 412 21.41 -30.09 -14.81
C LEU A 412 22.74 -30.86 -14.94
N GLU A 413 22.74 -32.17 -14.64
CA GLU A 413 23.93 -33.04 -14.64
C GLU A 413 25.06 -32.61 -13.69
N ASN A 414 24.77 -31.73 -12.74
CA ASN A 414 25.68 -31.36 -11.67
C ASN A 414 25.55 -32.37 -10.51
N TYR A 415 26.12 -33.55 -10.72
CA TYR A 415 25.97 -34.69 -9.83
C TYR A 415 26.62 -34.50 -8.45
N GLU A 416 27.64 -33.64 -8.32
CA GLU A 416 28.27 -33.37 -7.02
C GLU A 416 27.35 -32.56 -6.10
N GLU A 417 26.76 -31.48 -6.62
CA GLU A 417 25.79 -30.68 -5.88
C GLU A 417 24.51 -31.48 -5.60
N ALA A 418 23.98 -32.21 -6.59
CA ALA A 418 22.82 -33.08 -6.40
C ALA A 418 23.03 -34.06 -5.23
N LEU A 419 24.21 -34.68 -5.15
CA LEU A 419 24.56 -35.60 -4.08
C LEU A 419 24.62 -34.90 -2.72
N ASN A 420 25.18 -33.69 -2.66
CA ASN A 420 25.24 -32.89 -1.42
C ASN A 420 23.83 -32.61 -0.86
N PHE A 421 22.94 -32.10 -1.71
CA PHE A 421 21.57 -31.77 -1.35
C PHE A 421 20.76 -33.01 -0.93
N HIS A 422 20.84 -34.11 -1.69
CA HIS A 422 20.15 -35.35 -1.33
C HIS A 422 20.67 -35.97 -0.03
N GLN A 423 21.97 -35.89 0.25
CA GLN A 423 22.53 -36.38 1.52
C GLN A 423 22.08 -35.54 2.72
N ARG A 424 21.99 -34.21 2.57
CA ARG A 424 21.43 -33.34 3.61
C ARG A 424 19.96 -33.67 3.86
N ALA A 425 19.15 -33.84 2.80
CA ALA A 425 17.76 -34.24 2.91
C ALA A 425 17.59 -35.60 3.60
N LEU A 426 18.41 -36.59 3.23
CA LEU A 426 18.42 -37.92 3.83
C LEU A 426 18.68 -37.85 5.34
N LYS A 427 19.70 -37.09 5.76
CA LYS A 427 20.06 -36.94 7.18
C LYS A 427 18.91 -36.38 8.02
N ILE A 428 18.16 -35.41 7.49
CA ILE A 428 16.98 -34.86 8.17
C ILE A 428 15.86 -35.90 8.24
N ARG A 429 15.57 -36.58 7.12
CA ARG A 429 14.51 -37.62 7.06
C ARG A 429 14.81 -38.81 7.97
N GLU A 430 16.05 -39.28 8.04
CA GLU A 430 16.48 -40.35 8.95
C GLU A 430 16.37 -39.96 10.43
N LYS A 431 16.45 -38.66 10.75
CA LYS A 431 16.24 -38.16 12.11
C LYS A 431 14.75 -38.02 12.47
N PHE A 432 13.93 -37.63 11.50
CA PHE A 432 12.50 -37.37 11.71
C PHE A 432 11.65 -38.65 11.71
N TYR A 433 11.90 -39.56 10.77
CA TYR A 433 11.16 -40.81 10.67
C TYR A 433 11.87 -41.93 11.43
N SER A 434 11.11 -42.77 12.14
CA SER A 434 11.63 -44.08 12.57
C SER A 434 11.99 -44.93 11.36
N ASN A 435 12.95 -45.84 11.50
CA ASN A 435 13.41 -46.71 10.41
C ASN A 435 12.22 -47.29 9.62
N SER A 436 12.28 -47.16 8.28
CA SER A 436 11.32 -47.68 7.28
C SER A 436 10.21 -46.73 6.81
N HIS A 437 10.49 -45.43 6.65
CA HIS A 437 9.60 -44.49 5.96
C HIS A 437 9.92 -44.36 4.45
N ILE A 438 8.88 -44.23 3.63
CA ILE A 438 8.99 -44.19 2.16
C ILE A 438 9.86 -43.03 1.65
N ASP A 439 9.84 -41.89 2.33
CA ASP A 439 10.64 -40.71 1.97
C ASP A 439 12.14 -40.91 2.20
N VAL A 440 12.53 -41.73 3.18
CA VAL A 440 13.93 -42.12 3.42
C VAL A 440 14.37 -43.02 2.26
N ALA A 441 13.53 -44.00 1.89
CA ALA A 441 13.80 -44.86 0.73
C ALA A 441 13.91 -44.06 -0.58
N GLN A 442 13.11 -43.01 -0.76
CA GLN A 442 13.19 -42.13 -1.92
C GLN A 442 14.51 -41.35 -1.96
N SER A 443 14.96 -40.79 -0.83
CA SER A 443 16.27 -40.11 -0.76
C SER A 443 17.43 -41.07 -1.06
N LEU A 444 17.40 -42.30 -0.54
CA LEU A 444 18.41 -43.33 -0.83
C LEU A 444 18.42 -43.71 -2.32
N ALA A 445 17.24 -43.85 -2.93
CA ALA A 445 17.12 -44.15 -4.36
C ALA A 445 17.66 -43.01 -5.23
N ASN A 446 17.37 -41.75 -4.89
CA ASN A 446 17.92 -40.59 -5.59
C ASN A 446 19.46 -40.58 -5.53
N ILE A 447 20.05 -40.82 -4.35
CA ILE A 447 21.51 -40.94 -4.20
C ILE A 447 22.09 -42.08 -5.04
N SER A 448 21.44 -43.25 -5.06
CA SER A 448 21.83 -44.39 -5.88
C SER A 448 21.86 -44.04 -7.38
N ILE A 449 20.84 -43.34 -7.89
CA ILE A 449 20.77 -42.90 -9.28
C ILE A 449 21.95 -41.98 -9.62
N ILE A 450 22.26 -41.00 -8.77
CA ILE A 450 23.38 -40.08 -8.98
C ILE A 450 24.73 -40.81 -8.97
N LEU A 451 24.93 -41.73 -8.02
CA LEU A 451 26.16 -42.53 -7.95
C LEU A 451 26.32 -43.43 -9.19
N ASN A 452 25.22 -43.97 -9.72
CA ASN A 452 25.22 -44.74 -10.95
C ASN A 452 25.63 -43.88 -12.16
N LYS A 453 25.07 -42.66 -12.28
CA LYS A 453 25.48 -41.70 -13.32
C LYS A 453 26.96 -41.28 -13.21
N GLN A 454 27.54 -41.32 -12.01
CA GLN A 454 28.98 -41.12 -11.76
C GLN A 454 29.84 -42.39 -11.93
N ASN A 455 29.27 -43.50 -12.42
CA ASN A 455 29.94 -44.82 -12.55
C ASN A 455 30.44 -45.42 -11.22
N LYS A 456 29.86 -45.02 -10.08
CA LYS A 456 30.17 -45.55 -8.74
C LYS A 456 29.22 -46.70 -8.38
N TYR A 457 29.24 -47.75 -9.19
CA TYR A 457 28.22 -48.83 -9.16
C TYR A 457 28.11 -49.55 -7.82
N ASP A 458 29.23 -49.87 -7.16
CA ASP A 458 29.21 -50.59 -5.89
C ASP A 458 28.49 -49.79 -4.79
N LYS A 459 28.74 -48.47 -4.75
CA LYS A 459 28.08 -47.57 -3.80
C LYS A 459 26.60 -47.40 -4.17
N ALA A 460 26.28 -47.24 -5.45
CA ALA A 460 24.88 -47.16 -5.90
C ALA A 460 24.09 -48.41 -5.49
N LEU A 461 24.68 -49.60 -5.66
CA LEU A 461 24.05 -50.86 -5.28
C LEU A 461 23.77 -50.97 -3.78
N ASP A 462 24.67 -50.47 -2.93
CA ASP A 462 24.46 -50.41 -1.47
C ASP A 462 23.25 -49.54 -1.10
N PHE A 463 23.19 -48.31 -1.63
CA PHE A 463 22.07 -47.39 -1.42
C PHE A 463 20.75 -47.97 -1.96
N GLN A 464 20.77 -48.61 -3.12
CA GLN A 464 19.58 -49.24 -3.72
C GLN A 464 19.04 -50.41 -2.88
N ARG A 465 19.94 -51.25 -2.34
CA ARG A 465 19.56 -52.36 -1.45
C ARG A 465 18.91 -51.85 -0.17
N ARG A 466 19.45 -50.78 0.42
CA ARG A 466 18.86 -50.12 1.60
C ARG A 466 17.47 -49.56 1.29
N ALA A 467 17.31 -48.88 0.15
CA ALA A 467 16.02 -48.34 -0.28
C ALA A 467 14.97 -49.44 -0.49
N LEU A 468 15.36 -50.56 -1.12
CA LEU A 468 14.48 -51.71 -1.34
C LEU A 468 14.04 -52.35 -0.01
N ALA A 469 14.98 -52.61 0.89
CA ALA A 469 14.69 -53.20 2.19
C ALA A 469 13.66 -52.36 3.00
N MET A 470 13.76 -51.03 2.93
CA MET A 470 12.79 -50.13 3.56
C MET A 470 11.39 -50.21 2.91
N LYS A 471 11.31 -50.29 1.57
CA LYS A 471 10.03 -50.44 0.86
C LYS A 471 9.37 -51.79 1.17
N GLU A 472 10.15 -52.87 1.25
CA GLU A 472 9.65 -54.21 1.59
C GLU A 472 9.12 -54.27 3.04
N GLN A 473 9.78 -53.59 3.99
CA GLN A 473 9.30 -53.47 5.36
C GLN A 473 8.03 -52.60 5.48
N HIS A 474 7.89 -51.58 4.64
CA HIS A 474 6.67 -50.77 4.59
C HIS A 474 5.48 -51.58 4.05
N CYS A 475 5.66 -52.32 2.95
CA CYS A 475 4.61 -53.15 2.36
C CYS A 475 4.20 -54.32 3.26
N THR A 476 5.09 -54.85 4.09
CA THR A 476 4.74 -55.91 5.06
C THR A 476 3.92 -55.38 6.24
N ASN A 477 4.03 -54.10 6.60
CA ASN A 477 3.20 -53.46 7.63
C ASN A 477 1.82 -53.02 7.12
N GLU A 478 1.68 -52.64 5.84
CA GLU A 478 0.37 -52.36 5.22
C GLU A 478 -0.44 -53.65 4.93
N ASN A 479 0.23 -54.80 4.85
CA ASN A 479 -0.39 -56.11 4.58
C ASN A 479 -1.11 -56.77 5.78
N LEU A 480 -1.31 -56.06 6.90
CA LEU A 480 -2.20 -56.52 7.98
C LEU A 480 -3.68 -56.19 7.74
N ASP A 481 -4.02 -55.44 6.68
CA ASP A 481 -5.40 -54.99 6.44
C ASP A 481 -5.93 -55.14 5.00
N VAL A 482 -5.30 -55.91 4.09
CA VAL A 482 -5.95 -56.22 2.79
C VAL A 482 -5.59 -57.62 2.27
N VAL A 483 -6.57 -58.52 2.35
CA VAL A 483 -6.57 -59.92 1.84
C VAL A 483 -6.55 -60.04 0.30
N ASP A 484 -6.36 -58.96 -0.47
CA ASP A 484 -6.76 -58.94 -1.90
C ASP A 484 -5.64 -58.71 -2.94
N ILE A 485 -4.38 -59.05 -2.62
CA ILE A 485 -3.26 -59.01 -3.61
C ILE A 485 -2.73 -60.43 -3.94
N SER A 486 -3.47 -61.49 -3.59
CA SER A 486 -3.12 -62.86 -3.97
C SER A 486 -3.21 -63.14 -5.49
N ASN A 487 -3.83 -62.26 -6.29
CA ASN A 487 -4.14 -62.56 -7.68
C ASN A 487 -3.21 -61.92 -8.73
N ASN A 488 -2.33 -60.99 -8.37
CA ASN A 488 -1.41 -60.37 -9.35
C ASN A 488 0.06 -60.86 -9.25
N ILE A 489 0.43 -61.56 -8.16
CA ILE A 489 1.76 -62.17 -8.03
C ILE A 489 1.83 -63.50 -8.82
N HIS A 490 0.71 -64.16 -9.08
CA HIS A 490 0.71 -65.45 -9.80
C HIS A 490 1.01 -65.34 -11.31
N ASP A 491 0.76 -64.17 -11.93
CA ASP A 491 0.99 -63.97 -13.37
C ASP A 491 2.38 -63.38 -13.71
N SER A 492 3.00 -62.63 -12.79
CA SER A 492 4.38 -62.12 -12.98
C SER A 492 5.45 -63.18 -12.71
N GLN A 493 5.22 -64.11 -11.77
CA GLN A 493 6.13 -65.23 -11.51
C GLN A 493 6.16 -66.24 -12.67
N ARG A 494 5.01 -66.47 -13.35
CA ARG A 494 4.92 -67.34 -14.54
C ARG A 494 5.69 -66.79 -15.76
N THR A 495 5.80 -65.47 -15.90
CA THR A 495 6.55 -64.85 -17.00
C THR A 495 8.05 -64.74 -16.73
N TYR A 496 8.47 -64.74 -15.46
CA TYR A 496 9.88 -64.79 -15.07
C TYR A 496 10.46 -66.22 -15.15
N ASP A 497 9.72 -67.25 -14.72
CA ASP A 497 10.20 -68.64 -14.73
C ASP A 497 10.18 -69.27 -16.13
N SER A 498 9.33 -68.82 -17.06
CA SER A 498 9.33 -69.29 -18.46
C SER A 498 10.50 -68.74 -19.30
N ARG A 499 11.14 -67.63 -18.90
CA ARG A 499 12.32 -67.07 -19.59
C ARG A 499 13.65 -67.50 -18.98
N LYS A 500 13.66 -67.97 -17.74
CA LYS A 500 14.86 -68.56 -17.10
C LYS A 500 15.13 -69.99 -17.56
N HIS A 501 14.13 -70.71 -18.08
CA HIS A 501 14.29 -72.07 -18.61
C HIS A 501 14.77 -72.15 -20.08
N ALA A 502 14.81 -71.03 -20.82
CA ALA A 502 15.28 -70.97 -22.21
C ALA A 502 16.77 -70.56 -22.36
N ALA A 503 17.48 -70.28 -21.26
CA ALA A 503 18.90 -69.90 -21.26
C ALA A 503 19.83 -70.92 -20.57
N CYS A 504 19.35 -72.13 -20.30
CA CYS A 504 20.17 -73.26 -19.79
C CYS A 504 20.20 -74.48 -20.74
N THR A 505 19.71 -74.34 -21.97
CA THR A 505 19.93 -75.35 -23.02
C THR A 505 20.47 -74.65 -24.25
N ILE A 506 21.65 -75.09 -24.68
CA ILE A 506 22.51 -74.67 -25.81
C ILE A 506 23.81 -74.01 -25.29
N LEU A 507 25.03 -74.55 -25.42
CA LEU A 507 25.59 -75.64 -26.26
C LEU A 507 24.92 -75.92 -27.60
#